data_AF-A0A7S3SHW2-F1
#
_entry.id   AF-A0A7S3SHW2-F1
#
_cell.length_a   1.000
_cell.length_b   1.000
_cell.length_c   1.000
_cell.angle_alpha   90.00
_cell.angle_beta   90.00
_cell.angle_gamma   90.00
#
_symmetry.space_group_name_H-M   'P 1'
#
loop_
_entity.id
_entity.type
_entity.pdbx_description
1 polymer ?
#
loop_
_entity_poly.entity_id
_entity_poly.type
_entity_poly.pdbx_seq_one_letter_code
_entity_poly.pdbx_strand_id
1 'polypeptide(L)'
;GGGPCVAVGMHLCGALSPRAISLFAAEPALDSLLLAPCCLDKRFDAALKATARQLGRDPFECKVDQLREALEALPRVEVRVARDASFRTNRSAAEGGDGCKNAMIVGQRRAASGPDAPLC
;
A
#
# COMPACT_ATOMS: atom_id res chain seq x y z
N GLY A 1 22.91 -4.78 17.68
CA GLY A 1 22.14 -5.48 16.64
C GLY A 1 20.65 -5.24 16.86
N GLY A 2 20.00 -4.53 15.94
CA GLY A 2 18.54 -4.33 15.94
C GLY A 2 17.87 -5.30 14.98
N GLY A 3 16.72 -5.84 15.36
CA GLY A 3 15.87 -6.61 14.45
C GLY A 3 15.17 -5.68 13.44
N PRO A 4 14.48 -6.25 12.42
CA PRO A 4 13.81 -5.46 11.40
C PRO A 4 12.69 -4.60 12.01
N CYS A 5 12.61 -3.34 11.62
CA CYS A 5 11.55 -2.42 12.00
C CYS A 5 10.50 -2.30 10.89
N VAL A 6 9.26 -2.65 11.20
CA VAL A 6 8.17 -2.71 10.24
C VAL A 6 7.04 -1.78 10.66
N ALA A 7 6.64 -0.88 9.77
CA ALA A 7 5.39 -0.14 9.91
C ALA A 7 4.24 -0.92 9.30
N VAL A 8 3.14 -1.07 10.04
CA VAL A 8 1.95 -1.80 9.58
C VAL A 8 0.76 -0.84 9.55
N GLY A 9 0.27 -0.57 8.33
CA GLY A 9 -0.90 0.24 8.07
C GLY A 9 -2.12 -0.62 7.73
N MET A 10 -2.92 -0.97 8.73
CA MET A 10 -4.21 -1.64 8.55
C MET A 10 -5.35 -0.63 8.48
N HIS A 11 -6.31 -0.85 7.57
CA HIS A 11 -7.50 -0.01 7.41
C HIS A 11 -7.21 1.47 7.08
N LEU A 12 -6.02 1.79 6.57
CA LEU A 12 -5.60 3.16 6.25
C LEU A 12 -6.22 3.68 4.94
N CYS A 13 -7.52 3.87 4.89
CA CYS A 13 -8.23 4.24 3.66
C CYS A 13 -8.08 5.74 3.31
N GLY A 14 -8.42 6.10 2.07
CA GLY A 14 -8.39 7.48 1.59
C GLY A 14 -6.99 8.10 1.68
N ALA A 15 -6.89 9.21 2.43
CA ALA A 15 -5.63 9.96 2.60
C ALA A 15 -4.60 9.24 3.49
N LEU A 16 -4.99 8.25 4.30
CA LEU A 16 -4.09 7.65 5.27
C LEU A 16 -3.04 6.74 4.61
N SER A 17 -3.40 5.96 3.58
CA SER A 17 -2.44 5.11 2.87
C SER A 17 -1.30 5.93 2.23
N PRO A 18 -1.56 6.99 1.43
CA PRO A 18 -0.49 7.86 0.92
C PRO A 18 0.36 8.52 2.02
N ARG A 19 -0.25 8.86 3.16
CA ARG A 19 0.50 9.43 4.29
C ARG A 19 1.40 8.41 4.98
N ALA A 20 0.99 7.15 5.07
CA ALA A 20 1.86 6.07 5.55
C ALA A 20 3.05 5.84 4.61
N ILE A 21 2.85 5.93 3.30
CA ILE A 21 3.96 5.91 2.31
C ILE A 21 4.89 7.10 2.54
N SER A 22 4.34 8.30 2.77
CA SER A 22 5.14 9.50 3.06
C SER A 22 5.95 9.36 4.35
N LEU A 23 5.37 8.78 5.40
CA LEU A 23 6.05 8.48 6.65
C LEU A 23 7.18 7.48 6.43
N PHE A 24 6.91 6.39 5.72
CA PHE A 24 7.93 5.40 5.36
C PHE A 24 9.06 6.03 4.56
N ALA A 25 8.77 6.91 3.60
CA ALA A 25 9.80 7.63 2.86
C ALA A 25 10.66 8.52 3.77
N ALA A 26 10.05 9.18 4.74
CA ALA A 26 10.71 10.13 5.65
C ALA A 26 11.48 9.48 6.80
N GLU A 27 11.22 8.21 7.13
CA GLU A 27 11.84 7.51 8.26
C GLU A 27 12.76 6.37 7.78
N PRO A 28 14.10 6.60 7.74
CA PRO A 28 15.08 5.59 7.35
C PRO A 28 15.14 4.40 8.31
N ALA A 29 14.72 4.55 9.56
CA ALA A 29 14.73 3.47 10.54
C ALA A 29 13.70 2.36 10.23
N LEU A 30 12.72 2.62 9.37
CA LEU A 30 11.77 1.61 8.91
C LEU A 30 12.38 0.80 7.75
N ASP A 31 12.52 -0.52 7.96
CA ASP A 31 12.98 -1.45 6.93
C ASP A 31 11.84 -1.80 5.95
N SER A 32 10.60 -1.80 6.43
CA SER A 32 9.44 -2.18 5.62
C SER A 32 8.16 -1.44 6.03
N LEU A 33 7.28 -1.26 5.05
CA LEU A 33 5.91 -0.81 5.21
C LEU A 33 4.96 -1.88 4.64
N LEU A 34 3.99 -2.31 5.44
CA LEU A 34 2.87 -3.13 5.00
C LEU A 34 1.59 -2.30 4.99
N LEU A 35 0.90 -2.24 3.86
CA LEU A 35 -0.40 -1.59 3.70
C LEU A 35 -1.47 -2.62 3.38
N ALA A 36 -2.53 -2.64 4.19
CA ALA A 36 -3.74 -3.42 3.93
C ALA A 36 -4.93 -2.46 3.73
N PRO A 37 -5.10 -1.86 2.54
CA PRO A 37 -6.24 -1.01 2.25
C PRO A 37 -7.53 -1.84 2.25
N CYS A 38 -8.57 -1.37 2.93
CA CYS A 38 -9.82 -2.13 3.06
C CYS A 38 -11.04 -1.45 2.41
N CYS A 39 -10.97 -0.15 2.12
CA CYS A 39 -12.08 0.65 1.59
C CYS A 39 -11.56 1.81 0.72
N LEU A 40 -12.45 2.32 -0.11
CA LEU A 40 -12.26 3.57 -0.85
C LEU A 40 -13.03 4.69 -0.15
N ASP A 41 -12.34 5.77 0.16
CA ASP A 41 -12.95 6.93 0.78
C ASP A 41 -13.73 7.76 -0.26
N LYS A 42 -14.94 8.20 0.10
CA LYS A 42 -15.81 8.92 -0.83
C LYS A 42 -15.26 10.28 -1.24
N ARG A 43 -14.48 10.96 -0.38
CA ARG A 43 -13.95 12.30 -0.63
C ARG A 43 -12.60 12.22 -1.35
N PHE A 44 -11.71 11.33 -0.90
CA PHE A 44 -10.35 11.24 -1.42
C PHE A 44 -10.25 10.39 -2.69
N ASP A 45 -11.09 9.37 -2.86
CA ASP A 45 -11.00 8.45 -3.99
C ASP A 45 -12.08 8.72 -5.08
N ALA A 46 -12.79 9.86 -5.02
CA ALA A 46 -13.85 10.19 -5.98
C ALA A 46 -13.34 10.22 -7.43
N ALA A 47 -12.22 10.90 -7.68
CA ALA A 47 -11.60 10.97 -9.01
C ALA A 47 -11.14 9.58 -9.47
N LEU A 48 -10.52 8.80 -8.58
CA LEU A 48 -10.08 7.44 -8.87
C LEU A 48 -11.25 6.52 -9.24
N LYS A 49 -12.38 6.61 -8.51
CA LYS A 49 -13.61 5.88 -8.84
C LYS A 49 -14.17 6.29 -10.22
N ALA A 50 -14.16 7.58 -10.53
CA ALA A 50 -14.63 8.07 -11.83
C ALA A 50 -13.75 7.54 -12.98
N THR A 51 -12.42 7.61 -12.82
CA THR A 51 -11.45 7.06 -13.79
C THR A 51 -11.59 5.54 -13.92
N ALA A 52 -11.69 4.80 -12.82
CA ALA A 52 -11.87 3.35 -12.84
C ALA A 52 -13.15 2.96 -13.61
N ARG A 53 -14.26 3.70 -13.39
CA ARG A 53 -15.51 3.50 -14.13
C ARG A 53 -15.35 3.75 -15.63
N GLN A 54 -14.66 4.82 -16.02
CA GLN A 54 -14.38 5.11 -17.44
C GLN A 54 -13.53 4.01 -18.10
N LEU A 55 -12.60 3.43 -17.35
CA LEU A 55 -11.72 2.36 -17.80
C LEU A 55 -12.34 0.95 -17.70
N GLY A 56 -13.55 0.82 -17.14
CA GLY A 56 -14.17 -0.48 -16.87
C GLY A 56 -13.39 -1.36 -15.88
N ARG A 57 -12.60 -0.75 -14.98
CA ARG A 57 -11.79 -1.45 -13.98
C ARG A 57 -12.44 -1.36 -12.60
N ASP A 58 -12.15 -2.35 -11.74
CA ASP A 58 -12.54 -2.27 -10.34
C ASP A 58 -11.80 -1.10 -9.63
N PRO A 59 -12.52 -0.19 -8.96
CA PRO A 59 -11.89 0.95 -8.29
C PRO A 59 -10.91 0.57 -7.18
N PHE A 60 -11.12 -0.55 -6.48
CA PHE A 60 -10.19 -0.99 -5.46
C PHE A 60 -8.88 -1.46 -6.08
N GLU A 61 -8.94 -2.20 -7.19
CA GLU A 61 -7.75 -2.58 -7.97
C GLU A 61 -6.96 -1.35 -8.46
N CYS A 62 -7.65 -0.32 -8.96
CA CYS A 62 -7.00 0.94 -9.32
C CYS A 62 -6.32 1.62 -8.11
N LYS A 63 -6.90 1.50 -6.91
CA LYS A 63 -6.28 2.03 -5.69
C LYS A 63 -5.04 1.25 -5.28
N VAL A 64 -5.08 -0.08 -5.40
CA VAL A 64 -3.92 -0.94 -5.14
C VAL A 64 -2.78 -0.58 -6.08
N ASP A 65 -3.06 -0.41 -7.38
CA ASP A 65 -2.08 0.05 -8.36
C ASP A 65 -1.50 1.43 -8.00
N GLN A 66 -2.35 2.41 -7.68
CA GLN A 66 -1.91 3.74 -7.29
C GLN A 66 -0.95 3.71 -6.08
N LEU A 67 -1.26 2.89 -5.07
CA LEU A 67 -0.42 2.77 -3.87
C LEU A 67 0.88 2.00 -4.15
N ARG A 68 0.83 0.99 -5.01
CA ARG A 68 2.00 0.28 -5.51
C ARG A 68 2.94 1.22 -6.26
N GLU A 69 2.44 1.97 -7.22
CA GLU A 69 3.20 2.96 -8.01
C GLU A 69 3.84 4.03 -7.10
N ALA A 70 3.10 4.51 -6.10
CA ALA A 70 3.63 5.48 -5.13
C ALA A 70 4.79 4.91 -4.29
N LEU A 71 4.78 3.61 -3.97
CA LEU A 71 5.89 2.93 -3.30
C LEU A 71 7.06 2.64 -4.26
N GLU A 72 6.78 2.24 -5.50
CA GLU A 72 7.78 1.97 -6.54
C GLU A 72 8.56 3.24 -6.91
N ALA A 73 7.94 4.41 -6.77
CA ALA A 73 8.59 5.71 -6.95
C ALA A 73 9.62 6.04 -5.85
N LEU A 74 9.64 5.32 -4.72
CA LEU A 74 10.61 5.55 -3.66
C LEU A 74 11.98 4.92 -4.00
N PRO A 75 13.10 5.61 -3.70
CA PRO A 75 14.42 5.09 -4.01
C PRO A 75 14.72 3.84 -3.18
N ARG A 76 15.28 2.81 -3.86
CA ARG A 76 15.72 1.55 -3.24
C ARG A 76 14.61 0.79 -2.49
N VAL A 77 13.37 0.94 -2.90
CA VAL A 77 12.25 0.14 -2.36
C VAL A 77 11.87 -0.95 -3.36
N GLU A 78 11.79 -2.19 -2.90
CA GLU A 78 11.13 -3.28 -3.62
C GLU A 78 9.67 -3.35 -3.16
N VAL A 79 8.74 -3.46 -4.12
CA VAL A 79 7.31 -3.49 -3.83
C VAL A 79 6.74 -4.85 -4.23
N ARG A 80 5.94 -5.43 -3.35
CA ARG A 80 5.21 -6.69 -3.60
C ARG A 80 3.74 -6.50 -3.25
N VAL A 81 2.86 -7.08 -4.06
CA VAL A 81 1.43 -7.15 -3.75
C VAL A 81 1.07 -8.60 -3.48
N ALA A 82 0.80 -8.91 -2.21
CA ALA A 82 0.29 -10.21 -1.81
C ALA A 82 -1.24 -10.19 -1.84
N ARG A 83 -1.86 -11.31 -2.23
CA ARG A 83 -3.31 -11.45 -2.24
C ARG A 83 -3.72 -12.68 -1.46
N ASP A 84 -4.70 -12.52 -0.58
CA ASP A 84 -5.23 -13.64 0.20
C ASP A 84 -6.75 -13.53 0.35
N ALA A 85 -7.45 -14.63 0.02
CA ALA A 85 -8.90 -14.69 0.12
C ALA A 85 -9.42 -14.53 1.56
N SER A 86 -8.60 -14.81 2.57
CA SER A 86 -8.93 -14.60 3.99
C SER A 86 -9.05 -13.12 4.37
N PHE A 87 -8.46 -12.21 3.60
CA PHE A 87 -8.62 -10.76 3.82
C PHE A 87 -9.94 -10.20 3.26
N ARG A 88 -10.74 -11.03 2.57
CA ARG A 88 -12.06 -10.62 2.10
C ARG A 88 -12.97 -10.35 3.29
N THR A 89 -13.45 -9.12 3.39
CA THR A 89 -14.46 -8.77 4.40
C THR A 89 -15.85 -9.05 3.82
N ASN A 90 -16.59 -10.00 4.40
CA ASN A 90 -17.96 -10.40 4.02
C ASN A 90 -19.03 -9.28 4.09
N ARG A 91 -18.65 -8.08 4.52
CA ARG A 91 -19.53 -6.93 4.63
C ARG A 91 -18.80 -5.68 4.20
N SER A 92 -19.02 -5.27 2.97
CA SER A 92 -18.94 -3.84 2.69
C SER A 92 -20.08 -3.41 1.81
N ALA A 93 -21.07 -2.77 2.44
CA ALA A 93 -21.97 -1.81 1.82
C ALA A 93 -21.24 -0.52 1.33
N ALA A 94 -19.91 -0.58 1.20
CA ALA A 94 -19.12 0.49 0.60
C ALA A 94 -19.21 0.32 -0.92
N GLU A 95 -19.63 1.37 -1.62
CA GLU A 95 -19.68 1.41 -3.09
C GLU A 95 -18.33 0.97 -3.70
N GLY A 96 -18.30 -0.29 -4.13
CA GLY A 96 -17.14 -1.04 -4.63
C GLY A 96 -17.44 -2.52 -4.42
N GLY A 97 -17.70 -3.24 -5.50
CA GLY A 97 -18.31 -4.58 -5.50
C GLY A 97 -17.60 -5.63 -4.63
N ASP A 98 -18.29 -6.76 -4.46
CA ASP A 98 -18.03 -7.85 -3.51
C ASP A 98 -16.76 -8.71 -3.80
N GLY A 99 -15.81 -8.21 -4.62
CA GLY A 99 -14.80 -9.06 -5.26
C GLY A 99 -13.34 -8.90 -4.83
N CYS A 100 -12.89 -7.71 -4.42
CA CYS A 100 -11.48 -7.35 -4.65
C CYS A 100 -10.67 -6.92 -3.42
N LYS A 101 -11.25 -6.89 -2.21
CA LYS A 101 -10.55 -6.43 -0.99
C LYS A 101 -9.64 -7.51 -0.39
N ASN A 102 -8.60 -7.89 -1.11
CA ASN A 102 -7.73 -9.00 -0.70
C ASN A 102 -6.24 -8.67 -0.80
N ALA A 103 -5.88 -7.41 -1.07
CA ALA A 103 -4.51 -7.01 -1.33
C ALA A 103 -3.80 -6.51 -0.07
N MET A 104 -2.56 -6.98 0.12
CA MET A 104 -1.55 -6.37 0.98
C MET A 104 -0.40 -5.88 0.10
N ILE A 105 0.01 -4.63 0.30
CA ILE A 105 1.10 -4.01 -0.43
C ILE A 105 2.27 -3.88 0.53
N VAL A 106 3.41 -4.46 0.17
CA VAL A 106 4.62 -4.46 0.98
C VAL A 106 5.67 -3.66 0.25
N GLY A 107 6.13 -2.57 0.84
CA GLY A 107 7.34 -1.85 0.43
C GLY A 107 8.49 -2.21 1.36
N GLN A 108 9.57 -2.76 0.82
CA GLN A 108 10.75 -3.16 1.58
C GLN A 108 11.98 -2.42 1.08
N ARG A 109 12.76 -1.81 1.98
CA ARG A 109 14.03 -1.21 1.59
C ARG A 109 15.01 -2.31 1.19
N ARG A 110 15.67 -2.12 0.05
CA ARG A 110 16.82 -2.95 -0.31
C ARG A 110 17.95 -2.64 0.65
N ALA A 111 18.57 -3.69 1.19
CA ALA A 111 19.84 -3.55 1.90
C ALA A 111 20.83 -2.78 1.00
N ALA A 112 21.62 -1.89 1.59
CA ALA A 112 22.71 -1.27 0.86
C ALA A 112 23.68 -2.38 0.42
N SER A 113 23.66 -2.76 -0.87
CA SER A 113 24.73 -3.55 -1.45
C SER A 113 25.85 -2.60 -1.86
N GLY A 114 26.90 -2.50 -1.05
CA GLY A 114 28.06 -1.64 -1.28
C GLY A 114 28.92 -1.44 -0.03
N PRO A 115 30.10 -0.80 -0.16
CA PRO A 115 31.05 -0.57 0.94
C PRO A 115 30.51 0.32 2.09
N ASP A 116 29.36 0.98 1.88
CA ASP A 116 28.65 1.78 2.88
C ASP A 116 27.57 0.99 3.65
N ALA A 117 27.54 -0.34 3.53
CA ALA A 117 26.73 -1.15 4.43
C ALA A 117 27.19 -0.88 5.88
N PRO A 118 26.29 -0.50 6.81
CA PRO A 118 26.68 -0.23 8.18
C PRO A 118 27.40 -1.46 8.74
N LEU A 119 28.65 -1.27 9.12
CA LEU A 119 29.44 -2.31 9.79
C LEU A 119 28.76 -2.59 11.13
N CYS A 120 28.14 -3.76 11.21
CA CYS A 120 27.55 -4.30 12.43
C CYS A 120 28.60 -4.45 13.54
#